data_AF-A0A6V7BHR6-F1
#
_entry.id   AF-A0A6V7BHR6-F1
#
_cell.length_a   1.000
_cell.length_b   1.000
_cell.length_c   1.000
_cell.angle_alpha   90.00
_cell.angle_beta   90.00
_cell.angle_gamma   90.00
#
_symmetry.space_group_name_H-M   'P 1'
#
loop_
_entity.id
_entity.type
_entity.pdbx_description
1 polymer ?
#
loop_
_entity_poly.entity_id
_entity_poly.type
_entity_poly.pdbx_seq_one_letter_code
_entity_poly.pdbx_strand_id
1 'polypeptide(L)'
;MAWLFDQLAVGRPMRLAELTQSLGISERSLRRRCQDAFGYGSKTLERILRLQRFLRIARQHRTLTDAALDAGYGDAPHLVRDARQLSGLSPRVLVQQHAR
;
A
#
# COMPACT_ATOMS: atom_id res chain seq x y z
N MET A 1 -12.46 -13.08 5.40
CA MET A 1 -12.24 -12.01 4.40
C MET A 1 -12.03 -10.67 5.05
N ALA A 2 -12.89 -10.25 5.99
CA ALA A 2 -12.65 -9.11 6.88
C ALA A 2 -11.29 -9.19 7.60
N TRP A 3 -10.86 -10.38 8.05
CA TRP A 3 -9.58 -10.59 8.72
C TRP A 3 -8.34 -10.12 7.93
N LEU A 4 -8.32 -10.22 6.59
CA LEU A 4 -7.15 -9.78 5.81
C LEU A 4 -7.05 -8.25 5.83
N PHE A 5 -8.18 -7.57 5.62
CA PHE A 5 -8.24 -6.12 5.78
C PHE A 5 -8.02 -5.69 7.21
N ASP A 6 -8.48 -6.45 8.20
CA ASP A 6 -8.28 -6.16 9.62
C ASP A 6 -6.80 -6.29 9.99
N GLN A 7 -6.11 -7.32 9.52
CA GLN A 7 -4.66 -7.47 9.67
C GLN A 7 -3.87 -6.38 8.90
N LEU A 8 -4.40 -5.88 7.79
CA LEU A 8 -3.78 -4.80 7.01
C LEU A 8 -4.13 -3.39 7.54
N ALA A 9 -5.25 -3.24 8.23
CA ALA A 9 -5.73 -2.01 8.85
C ALA A 9 -5.12 -1.82 10.25
N VAL A 10 -4.91 -2.91 10.99
CA VAL A 10 -4.31 -2.93 12.32
C VAL A 10 -2.79 -2.86 12.20
N GLY A 11 -2.30 -1.65 11.91
CA GLY A 11 -1.23 -1.08 12.72
C GLY A 11 0.22 -1.53 12.54
N ARG A 12 0.61 -2.25 11.48
CA ARG A 12 2.04 -2.33 11.12
C ARG A 12 2.33 -2.27 9.62
N PRO A 13 3.47 -1.66 9.23
CA PRO A 13 3.91 -1.57 7.86
C PRO A 13 4.39 -2.94 7.35
N MET A 14 3.47 -3.85 6.99
CA MET A 14 3.86 -5.15 6.45
C MET A 14 4.13 -5.07 4.94
N ARG A 15 5.35 -5.43 4.54
CA ARG A 15 5.67 -5.77 3.14
C ARG A 15 4.94 -7.07 2.78
N LEU A 16 4.67 -7.29 1.50
CA LEU A 16 3.97 -8.50 1.02
C LEU A 16 4.66 -9.80 1.50
N ALA A 17 6.00 -9.79 1.58
CA ALA A 17 6.82 -10.89 2.09
C ALA A 17 6.60 -11.16 3.60
N GLU A 18 6.42 -10.10 4.39
CA GLU A 18 6.12 -10.23 5.82
C GLU A 18 4.68 -10.77 6.00
N LEU A 19 3.76 -10.38 5.11
CA LEU A 19 2.39 -10.88 5.10
C LEU A 19 2.34 -12.36 4.73
N THR A 20 3.01 -12.80 3.66
CA THR A 20 3.09 -14.22 3.28
C THR A 20 3.71 -15.07 4.38
N GLN A 21 4.76 -14.56 5.04
CA GLN A 21 5.41 -15.23 6.17
C GLN A 21 4.48 -15.34 7.38
N SER A 22 3.77 -14.27 7.75
CA SER A 22 2.81 -14.27 8.86
C SER A 22 1.61 -15.20 8.61
N LEU A 23 1.21 -15.36 7.36
CA LEU A 23 0.07 -16.18 6.95
C LEU A 23 0.45 -17.64 6.62
N GLY A 24 1.75 -17.97 6.58
CA GLY A 24 2.22 -19.31 6.22
C GLY A 24 1.88 -19.73 4.78
N ILE A 25 1.70 -18.79 3.86
CA ILE A 25 1.31 -19.07 2.47
C ILE A 25 2.33 -18.54 1.47
N SER A 26 2.51 -19.26 0.36
CA SER A 26 3.36 -18.78 -0.74
C SER A 26 2.77 -17.55 -1.44
N GLU A 27 3.61 -16.73 -2.07
CA GLU A 27 3.17 -15.60 -2.89
C GLU A 27 2.18 -16.01 -3.99
N ARG A 28 2.35 -17.21 -4.57
CA ARG A 28 1.41 -17.77 -5.56
C ARG A 28 0.04 -18.01 -4.96
N SER A 29 -0.02 -18.55 -3.74
CA SER A 29 -1.28 -18.77 -3.02
C SER A 29 -1.93 -17.44 -2.63
N LEU A 30 -1.14 -16.47 -2.20
CA LEU A 30 -1.62 -15.12 -1.91
C LEU A 30 -2.15 -14.43 -3.17
N ARG A 31 -1.45 -14.55 -4.32
CA ARG A 31 -1.92 -14.01 -5.61
C ARG A 31 -3.26 -14.59 -6.01
N ARG A 32 -3.43 -15.91 -5.94
CA ARG A 32 -4.71 -16.58 -6.25
C ARG A 32 -5.81 -16.08 -5.33
N ARG A 33 -5.56 -16.06 -4.02
CA ARG A 33 -6.53 -15.52 -3.05
C ARG A 33 -6.89 -14.07 -3.31
N CYS A 34 -5.94 -13.22 -3.70
CA CYS A 34 -6.22 -11.82 -4.05
C CYS A 34 -7.08 -11.72 -5.32
N GLN A 35 -6.81 -12.55 -6.33
CA GLN A 35 -7.61 -12.60 -7.55
C GLN A 35 -9.04 -13.05 -7.25
N ASP A 36 -9.19 -14.13 -6.48
CA ASP A 36 -10.51 -14.67 -6.08
C ASP A 36 -11.29 -13.68 -5.20
N ALA A 37 -10.58 -12.93 -4.35
CA ALA A 37 -11.16 -12.00 -3.37
C ALA A 37 -11.52 -10.62 -3.94
N PHE A 38 -10.64 -10.07 -4.77
CA PHE A 38 -10.65 -8.64 -5.12
C PHE A 38 -10.62 -8.40 -6.64
N GLY A 39 -10.45 -9.46 -7.44
CA GLY A 39 -10.30 -9.35 -8.90
C GLY A 39 -8.92 -8.87 -9.36
N TYR A 40 -7.96 -8.68 -8.46
CA TYR A 40 -6.58 -8.26 -8.79
C TYR A 40 -5.50 -9.05 -8.04
N GLY A 41 -4.31 -9.15 -8.64
CA GLY A 41 -3.20 -9.91 -8.08
C GLY A 41 -2.51 -9.25 -6.88
N SER A 42 -1.66 -10.00 -6.20
CA SER A 42 -0.91 -9.58 -5.01
C SER A 42 -0.03 -8.33 -5.22
N LYS A 43 0.50 -8.11 -6.42
CA LYS A 43 1.25 -6.89 -6.75
C LYS A 43 0.37 -5.63 -6.67
N THR A 44 -0.87 -5.70 -7.13
CA THR A 44 -1.81 -4.57 -7.05
C THR A 44 -2.15 -4.30 -5.59
N LEU A 45 -2.39 -5.35 -4.80
CA LEU A 45 -2.62 -5.23 -3.36
C LEU A 45 -1.43 -4.56 -2.66
N GLU A 46 -0.19 -4.97 -2.98
CA GLU A 46 1.01 -4.36 -2.39
C GLU A 46 1.08 -2.85 -2.66
N ARG A 47 0.80 -2.42 -3.90
CA ARG A 47 0.78 -1.00 -4.28
C ARG A 47 -0.29 -0.23 -3.50
N ILE A 48 -1.49 -0.81 -3.36
CA ILE A 48 -2.58 -0.20 -2.57
C ILE A 48 -2.15 -0.02 -1.11
N LEU A 49 -1.57 -1.05 -0.50
CA LEU A 49 -1.12 -1.00 0.90
C LEU A 49 0.01 0.00 1.11
N ARG A 50 0.94 0.08 0.15
CA ARG A 50 2.01 1.07 0.16
C ARG A 50 1.47 2.49 0.08
N LEU A 51 0.50 2.74 -0.80
CA LEU A 51 -0.16 4.04 -0.93
C LEU A 51 -0.96 4.41 0.35
N GLN A 52 -1.69 3.45 0.93
CA GLN A 52 -2.39 3.66 2.20
C GLN A 52 -1.43 4.00 3.34
N ARG A 53 -0.25 3.35 3.38
CA ARG A 53 0.80 3.68 4.34
C ARG A 53 1.31 5.10 4.15
N PHE A 54 1.63 5.49 2.91
CA PHE A 54 2.01 6.85 2.58
C PHE A 54 0.97 7.86 3.10
N LEU A 55 -0.32 7.65 2.86
CA LEU A 55 -1.36 8.58 3.32
C LEU A 55 -1.46 8.69 4.85
N ARG A 56 -1.16 7.62 5.58
CA ARG A 56 -1.17 7.62 7.05
C ARG A 56 -0.02 8.43 7.65
N ILE A 57 1.15 8.44 7.00
CA ILE A 57 2.36 9.07 7.53
C ILE A 57 2.68 10.41 6.86
N ALA A 58 2.07 10.73 5.71
CA ALA A 58 2.45 11.88 4.88
C ALA A 58 2.50 13.22 5.65
N ARG A 59 1.58 13.44 6.58
CA ARG A 59 1.52 14.68 7.40
C ARG A 59 2.60 14.76 8.48
N GLN A 60 3.25 13.65 8.79
CA GLN A 60 4.31 13.55 9.79
C GLN A 60 5.69 13.93 9.22
N HIS A 61 5.82 13.99 7.87
CA HIS A 61 7.06 14.34 7.20
C HIS A 61 7.05 15.76 6.67
N ARG A 62 8.24 16.35 6.54
CA ARG A 62 8.43 17.68 5.94
C ARG A 62 8.20 17.68 4.43
N THR A 63 8.52 16.58 3.76
CA THR A 63 8.34 16.45 2.31
C THR A 63 7.60 15.16 1.95
N LEU A 64 6.89 15.18 0.82
CA LEU A 64 6.23 13.99 0.29
C LEU A 64 7.22 12.92 -0.17
N THR A 65 8.44 13.32 -0.54
CA THR A 65 9.50 12.40 -0.92
C THR A 65 9.95 11.58 0.29
N ASP A 66 10.19 12.22 1.43
CA ASP A 66 10.58 11.51 2.67
C ASP A 66 9.47 10.54 3.10
N ALA A 67 8.21 10.99 3.07
CA ALA A 67 7.06 10.13 3.33
C ALA A 67 6.95 8.97 2.34
N ALA A 68 7.34 9.15 1.08
CA ALA A 68 7.33 8.09 0.09
C ALA A 68 8.36 7.01 0.43
N LEU A 69 9.58 7.43 0.77
CA LEU A 69 10.67 6.53 1.14
C LEU A 69 10.30 5.70 2.37
N ASP A 70 9.77 6.33 3.41
CA ASP A 70 9.34 5.65 4.64
C ASP A 70 8.10 4.77 4.42
N ALA A 71 7.27 5.10 3.43
CA ALA A 71 6.17 4.24 3.00
C ALA A 71 6.65 3.01 2.21
N GLY A 72 7.92 2.95 1.79
CA GLY A 72 8.52 1.86 1.03
C GLY A 72 8.57 2.08 -0.48
N TYR A 73 8.44 3.32 -0.95
CA TYR A 73 8.79 3.68 -2.33
C TYR A 73 10.32 3.83 -2.47
N GLY A 74 10.86 3.49 -3.64
CA GLY A 74 12.27 3.72 -3.92
C GLY A 74 12.59 5.20 -4.18
N ASP A 75 11.60 5.95 -4.69
CA ASP A 75 11.71 7.38 -5.02
C ASP A 75 10.32 8.01 -5.20
N ALA A 76 10.29 9.34 -5.41
CA ALA A 76 9.06 10.09 -5.67
C ALA A 76 8.37 9.72 -7.00
N PRO A 77 9.05 9.46 -8.13
CA PRO A 77 8.43 8.97 -9.36
C PRO A 77 7.59 7.69 -9.19
N HIS A 78 8.04 6.73 -8.38
CA HIS A 78 7.27 5.51 -8.11
C HIS A 78 5.97 5.83 -7.35
N LEU A 79 6.02 6.73 -6.35
CA LEU A 79 4.82 7.22 -5.67
C LEU A 79 3.86 7.91 -6.64
N VAL A 80 4.35 8.80 -7.50
CA VAL A 80 3.52 9.51 -8.50
C VAL A 80 2.83 8.53 -9.44
N ARG A 81 3.56 7.52 -9.93
CA ARG A 81 2.99 6.48 -10.80
C ARG A 81 1.87 5.72 -10.11
N ASP A 82 2.09 5.29 -8.88
CA ASP A 82 1.09 4.53 -8.11
C ASP A 82 -0.14 5.38 -7.76
N ALA A 83 0.06 6.62 -7.28
CA ALA A 83 -1.02 7.55 -7.00
C ALA A 83 -1.92 7.74 -8.24
N ARG A 84 -1.32 8.01 -9.41
CA ARG A 84 -2.06 8.20 -10.66
C ARG A 84 -2.78 6.93 -11.11
N GLN A 85 -2.11 5.78 -11.11
CA GLN A 85 -2.69 4.54 -11.61
C GLN A 85 -3.77 3.96 -10.69
N LEU A 86 -3.69 4.20 -9.38
CA LEU A 86 -4.64 3.66 -8.40
C LEU A 86 -5.81 4.60 -8.10
N SER A 87 -5.62 5.91 -8.23
CA SER A 87 -6.64 6.90 -7.83
C SER A 87 -6.96 7.96 -8.88
N GLY A 88 -6.16 8.08 -9.95
CA GLY A 88 -6.25 9.18 -10.91
C GLY A 88 -5.69 10.51 -10.40
N LEU A 89 -5.31 10.59 -9.12
CA LEU A 89 -4.89 11.84 -8.47
C LEU A 89 -3.36 11.92 -8.32
N SER A 90 -2.85 13.15 -8.18
CA SER A 90 -1.46 13.38 -7.79
C SER A 90 -1.26 13.10 -6.29
N PRO A 91 -0.03 12.77 -5.84
CA PRO A 91 0.23 12.53 -4.42
C PRO A 91 -0.18 13.71 -3.52
N ARG A 92 0.05 14.94 -3.98
CA ARG A 92 -0.32 16.15 -3.23
C ARG A 92 -1.83 16.24 -2.99
N VAL A 93 -2.63 15.98 -4.02
CA VAL A 93 -4.10 16.03 -3.92
C VAL A 93 -4.60 14.89 -3.02
N LEU A 94 -4.04 13.69 -3.15
CA LEU A 94 -4.38 12.57 -2.28
C LEU A 94 -4.13 12.88 -0.80
N VAL A 95 -2.97 13.47 -0.46
CA VAL A 95 -2.66 13.84 0.93
C VAL A 95 -3.64 14.89 1.44
N GLN A 96 -4.01 15.86 0.61
CA GLN A 96 -4.97 16.89 1.00
C GLN A 96 -6.36 16.31 1.29
N GLN A 97 -6.80 15.33 0.50
CA GLN A 97 -8.15 14.75 0.60
C GLN A 97 -8.25 13.59 1.61
N HIS A 98 -7.18 12.82 1.79
CA HIS A 98 -7.25 11.51 2.45
C HIS A 98 -6.20 11.25 3.52
N ALA A 99 -5.13 12.05 3.63
CA ALA A 99 -4.24 11.90 4.78
C ALA A 99 -5.01 12.31 6.05
N ARG A 100 -4.95 11.49 7.10
CA ARG A 100 -5.55 11.80 8.40
C ARG A 100 -4.42 12.08 9.37
#